data_AF-A0A2D5EZK2-F1
#
_entry.id   AF-A0A2D5EZK2-F1
#
_cell.length_a   1.000
_cell.length_b   1.000
_cell.length_c   1.000
_cell.angle_alpha   90.00
_cell.angle_beta   90.00
_cell.angle_gamma   90.00
#
_symmetry.space_group_name_H-M   'P 1'
#
loop_
_entity.id
_entity.type
_entity.pdbx_description
1 polymer ?
#
loop_
_entity_poly.entity_id
_entity_poly.type
_entity_poly.pdbx_seq_one_letter_code
_entity_poly.pdbx_strand_id
1 'polypeptide(L)'
;MGKQKRRAFLRNSVMAGLLAPVVGYWDDLVEAQPMMDRRNMVLVFLPNGKVAGNDYLLGSGMGYTFAYGYEPYQPFQGDAIVFDEYGFQSFIREEYDGDHSGHVAPGAVMYSGEVPYTTSAGAGEDMMAPSVDQIVAWDYIDRGVITDPLRKSLNVKMTGSSFRLDAMFCDTPADYTLGATYSRPLAPVSQHRAPQDGFEQMFGDFAAMGGDRVEELWAFGKSILDVPNAELRSVRPELPVEGQRIVDEHLQSLRELEASFADDPPPVGEIPPAPGEMDTSPGNHENVWSQWVRIIDAALRFDRTRIVNVQFGGTASRFNIPSLGLGFVGESGDSNSGSDHHSYTHWDSDNVPHFMNWYAERMAELLGTMKAEGSGRENLLERGVVSVGMEFGRNHNASDMPVMLFGSLGGFLRPGQRILTGNGIESYHKHTGLLLALAHGMGTTRLTEIGNRNAGMYQQGLFEELLA
;
A
#
# COMPACT_ATOMS: atom_id res chain seq x y z
N MET A 1 -9.25 -31.85 18.51
CA MET A 1 -10.37 -30.92 18.71
C MET A 1 -11.42 -31.33 17.72
N GLY A 2 -12.65 -31.57 18.17
CA GLY A 2 -13.71 -31.97 17.25
C GLY A 2 -13.90 -30.92 16.15
N LYS A 3 -14.30 -31.36 14.96
CA LYS A 3 -14.56 -30.52 13.78
C LYS A 3 -15.35 -29.23 14.09
N GLN A 4 -16.31 -29.31 15.02
CA GLN A 4 -17.12 -28.19 15.47
C GLN A 4 -16.32 -27.06 16.16
N LYS A 5 -15.32 -27.40 16.98
CA LYS A 5 -14.53 -26.41 17.69
C LYS A 5 -13.51 -25.73 16.75
N ARG A 6 -12.93 -26.43 15.78
CA ARG A 6 -12.10 -25.83 14.70
C ARG A 6 -12.90 -24.80 13.90
N ARG A 7 -14.12 -25.16 13.54
CA ARG A 7 -15.09 -24.26 12.89
C ARG A 7 -15.41 -23.03 13.74
N ALA A 8 -15.66 -23.20 15.04
CA ALA A 8 -15.96 -22.08 15.93
C ALA A 8 -14.78 -21.11 16.02
N PHE A 9 -13.54 -21.62 16.03
CA PHE A 9 -12.33 -20.82 16.04
C PHE A 9 -12.16 -19.99 14.76
N LEU A 10 -12.27 -20.62 13.58
CA LEU A 10 -12.14 -19.90 12.29
C LEU A 10 -13.24 -18.86 12.06
N ARG A 11 -14.40 -19.01 12.72
CA ARG A 11 -15.48 -18.01 12.67
C ARG A 11 -15.24 -16.82 13.60
N ASN A 12 -14.34 -16.93 14.56
CA ASN A 12 -13.92 -15.79 15.38
C ASN A 12 -12.80 -15.06 14.63
N SER A 13 -13.11 -13.89 14.06
CA SER A 13 -12.16 -13.14 13.21
C SER A 13 -10.92 -12.65 13.95
N VAL A 14 -10.99 -12.48 15.27
CA VAL A 14 -9.82 -12.15 16.10
C VAL A 14 -8.88 -13.36 16.12
N MET A 15 -9.41 -14.52 16.51
CA MET A 15 -8.63 -15.75 16.66
C MET A 15 -8.18 -16.35 15.33
N ALA A 16 -9.00 -16.26 14.28
CA ALA A 16 -8.71 -16.82 12.96
C ALA A 16 -7.39 -16.31 12.39
N GLY A 17 -7.07 -15.03 12.59
CA GLY A 17 -5.83 -14.42 12.10
C GLY A 17 -4.57 -15.11 12.62
N LEU A 18 -4.60 -15.63 13.86
CA LEU A 18 -3.45 -16.32 14.48
C LEU A 18 -3.11 -17.65 13.81
N LEU A 19 -4.07 -18.26 13.09
CA LEU A 19 -3.89 -19.52 12.38
C LEU A 19 -3.91 -19.36 10.86
N ALA A 20 -4.00 -18.12 10.35
CA ALA A 20 -4.06 -17.85 8.93
C ALA A 20 -2.93 -18.51 8.11
N PRO A 21 -1.67 -18.61 8.60
CA PRO A 21 -0.60 -19.30 7.85
C PRO A 21 -0.72 -20.82 7.79
N VAL A 22 -1.53 -21.44 8.65
CA VAL A 22 -1.64 -22.90 8.80
C VAL A 22 -3.02 -23.44 8.52
N VAL A 23 -3.93 -22.57 8.08
CA VAL A 23 -5.33 -22.90 7.79
C VAL A 23 -5.46 -24.01 6.74
N GLY A 24 -4.45 -24.18 5.87
CA GLY A 24 -4.40 -25.25 4.87
C GLY A 24 -4.36 -26.67 5.44
N TYR A 25 -3.96 -26.85 6.71
CA TYR A 25 -4.08 -28.16 7.37
C TYR A 25 -5.52 -28.52 7.73
N TRP A 26 -6.47 -27.60 7.56
CA TRP A 26 -7.89 -27.78 7.79
C TRP A 26 -8.71 -27.56 6.51
N ASP A 27 -8.17 -27.95 5.36
CA ASP A 27 -8.84 -27.93 4.05
C ASP A 27 -10.21 -28.63 4.05
N ASP A 28 -10.43 -29.58 4.97
CA ASP A 28 -11.69 -30.27 5.25
C ASP A 28 -12.82 -29.38 5.81
N LEU A 29 -12.51 -28.11 6.11
CA LEU A 29 -13.44 -27.08 6.58
C LEU A 29 -13.73 -26.06 5.47
N VAL A 30 -15.02 -25.84 5.20
CA VAL A 30 -15.45 -24.77 4.28
C VAL A 30 -14.97 -23.40 4.76
N GLU A 31 -14.91 -23.20 6.08
CA GLU A 31 -14.39 -21.97 6.69
C GLU A 31 -12.89 -21.71 6.40
N ALA A 32 -12.10 -22.72 6.03
CA ALA A 32 -10.68 -22.57 5.72
C ALA A 32 -10.42 -22.04 4.29
N GLN A 33 -11.31 -22.36 3.35
CA GLN A 33 -11.13 -22.03 1.92
C GLN A 33 -10.95 -20.52 1.68
N PRO A 34 -11.75 -19.60 2.27
CA PRO A 34 -11.58 -18.15 2.06
C PRO A 34 -10.26 -17.58 2.60
N MET A 35 -9.61 -18.28 3.54
CA MET A 35 -8.32 -17.90 4.10
C MET A 35 -7.13 -18.45 3.30
N MET A 36 -7.33 -19.56 2.58
CA MET A 36 -6.36 -20.12 1.63
C MET A 36 -6.33 -19.31 0.32
N ASP A 37 -7.49 -18.86 -0.16
CA ASP A 37 -7.62 -18.03 -1.36
C ASP A 37 -7.34 -16.54 -1.11
N ARG A 38 -6.72 -16.20 0.03
CA ARG A 38 -6.48 -14.80 0.39
C ARG A 38 -5.53 -14.15 -0.60
N ARG A 39 -5.90 -12.95 -1.06
CA ARG A 39 -5.06 -12.10 -1.91
C ARG A 39 -4.87 -10.76 -1.24
N ASN A 40 -3.68 -10.17 -1.43
CA ASN A 40 -3.27 -8.94 -0.77
C ASN A 40 -2.98 -7.85 -1.80
N MET A 41 -3.35 -6.62 -1.48
CA MET A 41 -3.06 -5.45 -2.31
C MET A 41 -2.44 -4.35 -1.46
N VAL A 42 -1.26 -3.89 -1.86
CA VAL A 42 -0.59 -2.73 -1.31
C VAL A 42 -0.49 -1.68 -2.40
N LEU A 43 -1.04 -0.49 -2.19
CA LEU A 43 -0.94 0.64 -3.11
C LEU A 43 -0.03 1.71 -2.50
N VAL A 44 1.02 2.09 -3.21
CA VAL A 44 2.00 3.08 -2.77
C VAL A 44 1.95 4.29 -3.67
N PHE A 45 1.74 5.46 -3.08
CA PHE A 45 1.85 6.76 -3.75
C PHE A 45 3.15 7.45 -3.33
N LEU A 46 3.98 7.77 -4.32
CA LEU A 46 5.21 8.54 -4.16
C LEU A 46 5.01 9.98 -4.67
N PRO A 47 5.49 11.01 -3.94
CA PRO A 47 5.26 12.39 -4.29
C PRO A 47 6.25 12.86 -5.35
N ASN A 48 5.87 13.92 -6.04
CA ASN A 48 6.65 14.54 -7.11
C ASN A 48 6.95 13.58 -8.28
N GLY A 49 8.11 13.68 -8.90
CA GLY A 49 8.44 12.89 -10.08
C GLY A 49 9.92 12.90 -10.39
N LYS A 50 10.27 12.20 -11.46
CA LYS A 50 11.63 12.19 -11.99
C LYS A 50 11.91 13.42 -12.84
N VAL A 51 13.14 13.55 -13.32
CA VAL A 51 13.54 14.57 -14.30
C VAL A 51 13.65 14.00 -15.70
N ALA A 52 13.66 14.89 -16.70
CA ALA A 52 13.68 14.49 -18.11
C ALA A 52 14.86 13.60 -18.51
N GLY A 53 16.04 13.79 -17.88
CA GLY A 53 17.24 13.00 -18.12
C GLY A 53 17.35 11.72 -17.28
N ASN A 54 16.36 11.43 -16.43
CA ASN A 54 16.34 10.24 -15.59
C ASN A 54 15.34 9.23 -16.15
N ASP A 55 15.77 8.42 -17.10
CA ASP A 55 15.04 7.21 -17.48
C ASP A 55 15.00 6.27 -16.27
N TYR A 56 13.90 5.54 -16.08
CA TYR A 56 13.78 4.58 -14.97
C TYR A 56 13.97 3.12 -15.43
N LEU A 57 13.85 2.86 -16.73
CA LEU A 57 14.05 1.54 -17.36
C LEU A 57 15.03 1.62 -18.53
N LEU A 58 15.86 0.59 -18.67
CA LEU A 58 16.72 0.35 -19.83
C LEU A 58 16.33 -0.97 -20.52
N GLY A 59 16.75 -1.18 -21.77
CA GLY A 59 16.46 -2.41 -22.52
C GLY A 59 15.00 -2.53 -22.97
N SER A 60 14.52 -3.74 -23.30
CA SER A 60 13.14 -3.98 -23.74
C SER A 60 12.65 -5.40 -23.42
N GLY A 61 11.33 -5.61 -23.50
CA GLY A 61 10.70 -6.92 -23.28
C GLY A 61 10.97 -7.48 -21.88
N MET A 62 11.36 -8.75 -21.79
CA MET A 62 11.78 -9.39 -20.53
C MET A 62 13.24 -9.11 -20.14
N GLY A 63 14.04 -8.51 -21.04
CA GLY A 63 15.46 -8.20 -20.83
C GLY A 63 15.72 -6.79 -20.32
N TYR A 64 14.70 -6.11 -19.80
CA TYR A 64 14.83 -4.76 -19.27
C TYR A 64 15.66 -4.74 -17.98
N THR A 65 16.28 -3.61 -17.65
CA THR A 65 16.92 -3.41 -16.34
C THR A 65 16.45 -2.09 -15.74
N PHE A 66 16.60 -1.94 -14.43
CA PHE A 66 16.35 -0.65 -13.79
C PHE A 66 17.53 0.29 -14.01
N ALA A 67 17.23 1.56 -14.27
CA ALA A 67 18.22 2.59 -14.54
C ALA A 67 18.75 3.24 -13.24
N TYR A 68 19.63 4.23 -13.39
CA TYR A 68 20.15 5.01 -12.27
C TYR A 68 19.03 5.67 -11.48
N GLY A 69 19.01 5.46 -10.16
CA GLY A 69 17.94 5.90 -9.27
C GLY A 69 16.86 4.84 -9.02
N TYR A 70 16.90 3.69 -9.69
CA TYR A 70 15.89 2.63 -9.55
C TYR A 70 16.50 1.24 -9.36
N GLU A 71 17.83 1.16 -9.27
CA GLU A 71 18.58 -0.09 -9.10
C GLU A 71 18.13 -0.96 -7.92
N PRO A 72 17.65 -0.41 -6.78
CA PRO A 72 17.15 -1.24 -5.68
C PRO A 72 16.01 -2.18 -6.07
N TYR A 73 15.29 -1.92 -7.16
CA TYR A 73 14.25 -2.84 -7.68
C TYR A 73 14.81 -4.04 -8.45
N GLN A 74 16.08 -4.03 -8.84
CA GLN A 74 16.68 -5.06 -9.70
C GLN A 74 16.53 -6.50 -9.17
N PRO A 75 16.65 -6.80 -7.85
CA PRO A 75 16.41 -8.13 -7.32
C PRO A 75 14.97 -8.65 -7.53
N PHE A 76 14.01 -7.75 -7.79
CA PHE A 76 12.59 -8.05 -7.96
C PHE A 76 12.13 -8.00 -9.41
N GLN A 77 13.04 -7.90 -10.38
CA GLN A 77 12.72 -7.83 -11.81
C GLN A 77 11.80 -8.97 -12.27
N GLY A 78 12.05 -10.20 -11.79
CA GLY A 78 11.21 -11.37 -12.12
C GLY A 78 9.81 -11.33 -11.53
N ASP A 79 9.61 -10.54 -10.48
CA ASP A 79 8.32 -10.33 -9.81
C ASP A 79 7.60 -9.08 -10.32
N ALA A 80 8.22 -8.30 -11.21
CA ALA A 80 7.76 -6.96 -11.58
C ALA A 80 7.03 -6.92 -12.94
N ILE A 81 6.02 -6.06 -13.02
CA ILE A 81 5.47 -5.52 -14.27
C ILE A 81 5.78 -4.04 -14.28
N VAL A 82 6.48 -3.57 -15.32
CA VAL A 82 6.91 -2.17 -15.43
C VAL A 82 6.32 -1.52 -16.68
N PHE A 83 5.95 -0.23 -16.58
CA PHE A 83 5.17 0.45 -17.64
C PHE A 83 5.94 1.56 -18.34
N ASP A 84 6.32 1.33 -19.58
CA ASP A 84 6.96 2.35 -20.38
C ASP A 84 5.93 3.33 -20.98
N GLU A 85 6.31 4.61 -21.04
CA GLU A 85 5.45 5.70 -21.51
C GLU A 85 4.11 5.80 -20.75
N TYR A 86 4.09 5.55 -19.44
CA TYR A 86 2.86 5.60 -18.66
C TYR A 86 2.43 7.02 -18.32
N GLY A 87 1.15 7.33 -18.52
CA GLY A 87 0.59 8.61 -18.13
C GLY A 87 -0.91 8.74 -18.30
N PHE A 88 -1.43 9.90 -17.97
CA PHE A 88 -2.82 10.29 -18.20
C PHE A 88 -2.94 11.80 -18.45
N GLN A 89 -1.87 12.44 -18.91
CA GLN A 89 -1.84 13.87 -19.26
C GLN A 89 -2.90 14.25 -20.30
N SER A 90 -3.13 13.39 -21.30
CA SER A 90 -4.14 13.61 -22.34
C SER A 90 -5.55 13.66 -21.73
N PHE A 91 -5.86 12.72 -20.85
CA PHE A 91 -7.12 12.69 -20.10
C PHE A 91 -7.28 13.91 -19.18
N ILE A 92 -6.25 14.25 -18.39
CA ILE A 92 -6.27 15.44 -17.52
C ILE A 92 -6.55 16.70 -18.34
N ARG A 93 -5.94 16.85 -19.52
CA ARG A 93 -6.18 18.01 -20.39
C ARG A 93 -7.62 18.10 -20.89
N GLU A 94 -8.29 16.97 -21.07
CA GLU A 94 -9.67 16.91 -21.55
C GLU A 94 -10.69 17.14 -20.43
N GLU A 95 -10.46 16.55 -19.25
CA GLU A 95 -11.46 16.44 -18.19
C GLU A 95 -11.20 17.36 -16.98
N TYR A 96 -9.99 17.90 -16.83
CA TYR A 96 -9.63 18.79 -15.72
C TYR A 96 -9.42 20.23 -16.18
N ASP A 97 -10.25 21.13 -15.65
CA ASP A 97 -10.23 22.57 -15.91
C ASP A 97 -9.66 23.41 -14.75
N GLY A 98 -9.26 22.76 -13.66
CA GLY A 98 -8.65 23.41 -12.51
C GLY A 98 -7.17 23.78 -12.73
N ASP A 99 -6.66 24.61 -11.85
CA ASP A 99 -5.24 24.98 -11.80
C ASP A 99 -4.35 23.85 -11.22
N HIS A 100 -3.02 24.02 -11.29
CA HIS A 100 -2.04 23.04 -10.78
C HIS A 100 -2.25 21.60 -11.31
N SER A 101 -2.67 21.47 -12.57
CA SER A 101 -2.95 20.21 -13.26
C SER A 101 -1.77 19.24 -13.38
N GLY A 102 -0.54 19.69 -13.06
CA GLY A 102 0.66 18.85 -12.99
C GLY A 102 0.90 18.17 -11.64
N HIS A 103 0.13 18.49 -10.61
CA HIS A 103 0.25 17.94 -9.24
C HIS A 103 -1.07 17.38 -8.73
N VAL A 104 -2.08 18.25 -8.62
CA VAL A 104 -3.36 17.92 -7.99
C VAL A 104 -4.11 16.87 -8.81
N ALA A 105 -4.23 17.10 -10.12
CA ALA A 105 -4.90 16.16 -11.01
C ALA A 105 -4.26 14.78 -11.06
N PRO A 106 -2.94 14.65 -11.29
CA PRO A 106 -2.36 13.33 -11.41
C PRO A 106 -2.29 12.56 -10.09
N GLY A 107 -2.15 13.27 -8.97
CA GLY A 107 -2.32 12.70 -7.63
C GLY A 107 -3.69 12.06 -7.44
N ALA A 108 -4.75 12.74 -7.85
CA ALA A 108 -6.12 12.23 -7.74
C ALA A 108 -6.37 11.01 -8.65
N VAL A 109 -5.88 11.07 -9.89
CA VAL A 109 -6.14 10.04 -10.91
C VAL A 109 -5.49 8.70 -10.56
N MET A 110 -4.26 8.70 -10.01
CA MET A 110 -3.43 7.48 -9.88
C MET A 110 -4.13 6.25 -9.28
N TYR A 111 -5.01 6.41 -8.29
CA TYR A 111 -5.69 5.26 -7.68
C TYR A 111 -7.22 5.34 -7.70
N SER A 112 -7.79 6.46 -8.13
CA SER A 112 -9.24 6.59 -8.34
C SER A 112 -9.66 6.44 -9.80
N GLY A 113 -8.75 6.76 -10.73
CA GLY A 113 -9.02 6.91 -12.15
C GLY A 113 -9.75 8.20 -12.50
N GLU A 114 -9.92 9.16 -11.58
CA GLU A 114 -10.72 10.37 -11.79
C GLU A 114 -9.96 11.65 -11.43
N VAL A 115 -10.31 12.75 -12.11
CA VAL A 115 -9.77 14.09 -11.81
C VAL A 115 -10.35 14.64 -10.51
N PRO A 116 -9.68 15.59 -9.83
CA PRO A 116 -10.16 16.13 -8.58
C PRO A 116 -11.36 17.06 -8.81
N TYR A 117 -12.15 17.26 -7.77
CA TYR A 117 -13.23 18.23 -7.75
C TYR A 117 -12.70 19.66 -7.81
N THR A 118 -13.02 20.34 -8.90
CA THR A 118 -12.75 21.76 -9.10
C THR A 118 -13.82 22.61 -8.39
N THR A 119 -13.39 23.45 -7.45
CA THR A 119 -14.25 24.44 -6.79
C THR A 119 -14.66 25.55 -7.77
N SER A 120 -15.62 26.39 -7.37
CA SER A 120 -16.03 27.55 -8.18
C SER A 120 -14.91 28.57 -8.42
N ALA A 121 -13.84 28.53 -7.60
CA ALA A 121 -12.65 29.36 -7.78
C ALA A 121 -11.64 28.78 -8.79
N GLY A 122 -11.93 27.61 -9.38
CA GLY A 122 -11.03 26.92 -10.31
C GLY A 122 -9.95 26.08 -9.63
N ALA A 123 -10.03 25.85 -8.32
CA ALA A 123 -9.05 25.07 -7.57
C ALA A 123 -9.50 23.61 -7.42
N GLY A 124 -8.63 22.65 -7.75
CA GLY A 124 -8.82 21.25 -7.35
C GLY A 124 -8.46 21.07 -5.87
N GLU A 125 -9.44 20.79 -5.03
CA GLU A 125 -9.25 20.72 -3.56
C GLU A 125 -9.74 19.40 -2.95
N ASP A 126 -10.57 18.64 -3.67
CA ASP A 126 -11.12 17.38 -3.15
C ASP A 126 -11.06 16.26 -4.19
N MET A 127 -11.20 15.03 -3.73
CA MET A 127 -11.39 13.85 -4.58
C MET A 127 -12.88 13.70 -4.93
N MET A 128 -13.23 13.11 -6.08
CA MET A 128 -14.64 12.86 -6.45
C MET A 128 -14.98 11.42 -6.84
N ALA A 129 -14.01 10.51 -6.81
CA ALA A 129 -14.21 9.08 -6.96
C ALA A 129 -13.45 8.30 -5.88
N PRO A 130 -14.03 7.21 -5.34
CA PRO A 130 -13.31 6.34 -4.42
C PRO A 130 -12.08 5.72 -5.08
N SER A 131 -11.03 5.49 -4.31
CA SER A 131 -9.85 4.78 -4.81
C SER A 131 -10.10 3.27 -4.87
N VAL A 132 -9.40 2.57 -5.78
CA VAL A 132 -9.62 1.14 -6.06
C VAL A 132 -9.52 0.26 -4.82
N ASP A 133 -8.61 0.59 -3.89
CA ASP A 133 -8.48 -0.10 -2.60
C ASP A 133 -9.74 0.02 -1.74
N GLN A 134 -10.37 1.20 -1.70
CA GLN A 134 -11.58 1.43 -0.93
C GLN A 134 -12.81 0.80 -1.59
N ILE A 135 -12.83 0.69 -2.92
CA ILE A 135 -13.85 -0.07 -3.65
C ILE A 135 -13.78 -1.56 -3.30
N VAL A 136 -12.56 -2.14 -3.32
CA VAL A 136 -12.35 -3.55 -2.93
C VAL A 136 -12.67 -3.74 -1.44
N ALA A 137 -12.27 -2.82 -0.56
CA ALA A 137 -12.57 -2.87 0.86
C ALA A 137 -14.09 -2.86 1.13
N TRP A 138 -14.84 -2.03 0.38
CA TRP A 138 -16.29 -1.99 0.43
C TRP A 138 -16.93 -3.33 0.00
N ASP A 139 -16.48 -3.92 -1.12
CA ASP A 139 -16.96 -5.24 -1.59
C ASP A 139 -16.65 -6.35 -0.57
N TYR A 140 -15.51 -6.28 0.10
CA TYR A 140 -15.13 -7.23 1.14
C TYR A 140 -16.03 -7.14 2.37
N ILE A 141 -16.42 -5.94 2.80
CA ILE A 141 -17.39 -5.76 3.88
C ILE A 141 -18.76 -6.27 3.45
N ASP A 142 -19.23 -5.87 2.26
CA ASP A 142 -20.54 -6.27 1.70
C ASP A 142 -20.69 -7.80 1.62
N ARG A 143 -19.62 -8.49 1.22
CA ARG A 143 -19.57 -9.96 1.12
C ARG A 143 -19.23 -10.68 2.42
N GLY A 144 -18.90 -9.95 3.49
CA GLY A 144 -18.49 -10.51 4.77
C GLY A 144 -17.11 -11.20 4.75
N VAL A 145 -16.25 -10.86 3.80
CA VAL A 145 -14.84 -11.30 3.75
C VAL A 145 -14.07 -10.64 4.89
N ILE A 146 -14.30 -9.36 5.12
CA ILE A 146 -13.84 -8.61 6.29
C ILE A 146 -15.09 -8.26 7.11
N THR A 147 -15.12 -8.69 8.36
CA THR A 147 -16.30 -8.48 9.25
C THR A 147 -16.18 -7.23 10.11
N ASP A 148 -14.98 -6.68 10.22
CA ASP A 148 -14.68 -5.51 11.04
C ASP A 148 -14.29 -4.34 10.14
N PRO A 149 -15.16 -3.31 10.02
CA PRO A 149 -14.89 -2.15 9.17
C PRO A 149 -13.61 -1.39 9.56
N LEU A 150 -13.14 -1.47 10.81
CA LEU A 150 -11.88 -0.84 11.21
C LEU A 150 -10.67 -1.51 10.55
N ARG A 151 -10.81 -2.76 10.10
CA ARG A 151 -9.74 -3.55 9.47
C ARG A 151 -9.89 -3.65 7.95
N LYS A 152 -10.82 -2.90 7.36
CA LYS A 152 -11.10 -2.90 5.92
C LYS A 152 -9.85 -2.55 5.09
N SER A 153 -9.00 -1.66 5.61
CA SER A 153 -7.69 -1.32 5.08
C SER A 153 -6.79 -0.71 6.15
N LEU A 154 -5.48 -0.87 6.02
CA LEU A 154 -4.48 -0.10 6.76
C LEU A 154 -4.00 1.05 5.86
N ASN A 155 -4.18 2.29 6.33
CA ASN A 155 -3.88 3.49 5.55
C ASN A 155 -2.71 4.25 6.19
N VAL A 156 -1.59 4.35 5.50
CA VAL A 156 -0.32 4.88 6.04
C VAL A 156 0.05 6.18 5.36
N LYS A 157 0.56 7.15 6.13
CA LYS A 157 1.14 8.41 5.61
C LYS A 157 2.50 8.70 6.23
N MET A 158 3.53 8.70 5.40
CA MET A 158 4.86 9.20 5.75
C MET A 158 4.85 10.74 5.78
N THR A 159 5.56 11.32 6.75
CA THR A 159 5.56 12.77 7.01
C THR A 159 6.02 13.57 5.80
N GLY A 160 5.21 14.55 5.42
CA GLY A 160 5.46 15.47 4.32
C GLY A 160 4.25 16.38 4.12
N SER A 161 4.44 17.48 3.41
CA SER A 161 3.32 18.36 3.05
C SER A 161 2.46 17.72 1.96
N SER A 162 1.24 18.21 1.80
CA SER A 162 0.39 17.91 0.66
C SER A 162 -0.30 19.20 0.23
N PHE A 163 -0.25 19.51 -1.06
CA PHE A 163 -0.84 20.71 -1.61
C PHE A 163 -2.29 20.45 -2.00
N ARG A 164 -3.21 21.04 -1.23
CA ARG A 164 -4.68 21.04 -1.41
C ARG A 164 -5.40 19.71 -1.17
N LEU A 165 -4.89 18.61 -1.69
CA LEU A 165 -5.47 17.29 -1.45
C LEU A 165 -4.92 16.70 -0.15
N ASP A 166 -5.78 16.38 0.80
CA ASP A 166 -5.34 15.81 2.08
C ASP A 166 -4.77 14.39 1.94
N ALA A 167 -5.32 13.57 1.02
CA ALA A 167 -4.85 12.22 0.70
C ALA A 167 -5.12 11.85 -0.77
N MET A 168 -4.34 10.92 -1.30
CA MET A 168 -4.46 10.37 -2.67
C MET A 168 -5.39 9.16 -2.75
N PHE A 169 -5.88 8.72 -1.59
CA PHE A 169 -6.79 7.62 -1.44
C PHE A 169 -8.11 8.17 -0.89
N CYS A 170 -9.22 7.77 -1.49
CA CYS A 170 -10.53 8.35 -1.25
C CYS A 170 -11.52 7.27 -0.82
N ASP A 171 -12.23 7.52 0.28
CA ASP A 171 -13.14 6.53 0.86
C ASP A 171 -14.42 6.41 0.03
N THR A 172 -15.06 5.25 0.12
CA THR A 172 -16.43 5.05 -0.38
C THR A 172 -17.41 5.82 0.51
N PRO A 173 -18.26 6.70 -0.04
CA PRO A 173 -19.28 7.38 0.76
C PRO A 173 -20.38 6.42 1.21
N ALA A 174 -21.22 6.83 2.16
CA ALA A 174 -22.27 5.97 2.71
C ALA A 174 -23.33 5.51 1.68
N ASP A 175 -23.52 6.30 0.61
CA ASP A 175 -24.39 6.01 -0.54
C ASP A 175 -23.65 5.27 -1.68
N TYR A 176 -22.47 4.70 -1.42
CA TYR A 176 -21.69 4.01 -2.44
C TYR A 176 -22.41 2.79 -2.98
N THR A 177 -22.37 2.66 -4.30
CA THR A 177 -22.76 1.46 -5.05
C THR A 177 -21.60 1.09 -5.96
N LEU A 178 -21.39 -0.20 -6.20
CA LEU A 178 -20.21 -0.69 -6.90
C LEU A 178 -20.08 -0.04 -8.30
N GLY A 179 -18.94 0.63 -8.53
CA GLY A 179 -18.64 1.35 -9.78
C GLY A 179 -19.14 2.80 -9.83
N ALA A 180 -19.79 3.30 -8.78
CA ALA A 180 -20.30 4.68 -8.77
C ALA A 180 -19.18 5.73 -8.72
N THR A 181 -19.38 6.79 -9.50
CA THR A 181 -18.54 8.00 -9.56
C THR A 181 -19.39 9.22 -9.20
N TYR A 182 -18.79 10.29 -8.67
CA TYR A 182 -19.55 11.42 -8.14
C TYR A 182 -19.16 12.74 -8.79
N SER A 183 -20.08 13.71 -8.76
CA SER A 183 -19.83 15.09 -9.16
C SER A 183 -19.77 16.04 -7.97
N ARG A 184 -19.39 15.50 -6.80
CA ARG A 184 -19.29 16.20 -5.51
C ARG A 184 -18.01 15.79 -4.81
N PRO A 185 -17.46 16.62 -3.90
CA PRO A 185 -16.32 16.22 -3.10
C PRO A 185 -16.64 14.99 -2.24
N LEU A 186 -15.65 14.13 -2.09
CA LEU A 186 -15.65 12.93 -1.27
C LEU A 186 -14.58 13.05 -0.18
N ALA A 187 -14.81 12.36 0.94
CA ALA A 187 -13.85 12.34 2.02
C ALA A 187 -12.60 11.53 1.64
N PRO A 188 -11.39 12.03 1.93
CA PRO A 188 -10.19 11.21 1.87
C PRO A 188 -10.26 10.09 2.92
N VAL A 189 -9.46 9.03 2.72
CA VAL A 189 -9.27 8.04 3.79
C VAL A 189 -8.57 8.69 4.99
N SER A 190 -8.92 8.25 6.21
CA SER A 190 -8.09 8.55 7.39
C SER A 190 -6.78 7.79 7.30
N GLN A 191 -5.65 8.46 7.55
CA GLN A 191 -4.31 7.89 7.44
C GLN A 191 -3.56 7.98 8.78
N HIS A 192 -2.86 6.92 9.13
CA HIS A 192 -1.97 6.86 10.27
C HIS A 192 -0.58 7.40 9.92
N ARG A 193 -0.07 8.30 10.76
CA ARG A 193 1.29 8.84 10.63
C ARG A 193 2.26 8.16 11.59
N ALA A 194 1.80 7.88 12.80
CA ALA A 194 2.54 7.14 13.80
C ALA A 194 2.31 5.62 13.60
N PRO A 195 3.38 4.81 13.50
CA PRO A 195 3.27 3.36 13.41
C PRO A 195 2.48 2.72 14.57
N GLN A 196 2.53 3.31 15.76
CA GLN A 196 1.77 2.87 16.93
C GLN A 196 0.26 2.83 16.66
N ASP A 197 -0.29 3.85 16.00
CA ASP A 197 -1.74 3.93 15.72
C ASP A 197 -2.17 2.83 14.75
N GLY A 198 -1.34 2.52 13.76
CA GLY A 198 -1.62 1.44 12.81
C GLY A 198 -1.50 0.05 13.43
N PHE A 199 -0.56 -0.11 14.38
CA PHE A 199 -0.47 -1.33 15.19
C PHE A 199 -1.75 -1.51 16.04
N GLU A 200 -2.18 -0.45 16.74
CA GLU A 200 -3.41 -0.45 17.53
C GLU A 200 -4.63 -0.83 16.67
N GLN A 201 -4.78 -0.20 15.49
CA GLN A 201 -5.87 -0.48 14.56
C GLN A 201 -5.92 -1.97 14.16
N MET A 202 -4.78 -2.59 13.90
CA MET A 202 -4.71 -3.95 13.38
C MET A 202 -4.78 -5.02 14.48
N PHE A 203 -4.27 -4.73 15.66
CA PHE A 203 -3.97 -5.75 16.68
C PHE A 203 -4.55 -5.46 18.07
N GLY A 204 -5.14 -4.28 18.31
CA GLY A 204 -5.64 -3.92 19.64
C GLY A 204 -6.84 -4.74 20.12
N ASP A 205 -7.55 -5.41 19.21
CA ASP A 205 -8.62 -6.34 19.57
C ASP A 205 -8.12 -7.61 20.28
N PHE A 206 -6.84 -7.99 20.10
CA PHE A 206 -6.22 -9.06 20.88
C PHE A 206 -6.11 -8.68 22.36
N ALA A 207 -5.77 -7.42 22.67
CA ALA A 207 -5.77 -6.91 24.04
C ALA A 207 -7.20 -6.85 24.61
N ALA A 208 -8.14 -6.35 23.81
CA ALA A 208 -9.54 -6.19 24.22
C ALA A 208 -10.24 -7.51 24.59
N MET A 209 -9.80 -8.65 24.01
CA MET A 209 -10.28 -9.97 24.42
C MET A 209 -10.04 -10.28 25.91
N GLY A 210 -9.01 -9.67 26.51
CA GLY A 210 -8.63 -9.82 27.92
C GLY A 210 -9.28 -8.77 28.82
N GLY A 211 -9.98 -7.80 28.24
CA GLY A 211 -10.51 -6.63 28.93
C GLY A 211 -9.49 -5.51 29.14
N ASP A 212 -8.31 -5.60 28.51
CA ASP A 212 -7.24 -4.61 28.59
C ASP A 212 -7.17 -3.77 27.30
N ARG A 213 -6.51 -2.61 27.35
CA ARG A 213 -6.04 -1.87 26.17
C ARG A 213 -4.58 -2.19 25.85
N VAL A 214 -4.13 -1.99 24.61
CA VAL A 214 -2.73 -2.21 24.25
C VAL A 214 -1.80 -1.32 25.07
N GLU A 215 -2.16 -0.05 25.28
CA GLU A 215 -1.32 0.86 26.07
C GLU A 215 -1.21 0.41 27.53
N GLU A 216 -2.27 -0.21 28.07
CA GLU A 216 -2.26 -0.79 29.42
C GLU A 216 -1.36 -2.02 29.47
N LEU A 217 -1.48 -2.95 28.52
CA LEU A 217 -0.62 -4.13 28.43
C LEU A 217 0.85 -3.71 28.33
N TRP A 218 1.17 -2.79 27.44
CA TRP A 218 2.51 -2.24 27.25
C TRP A 218 3.03 -1.52 28.49
N ALA A 219 2.21 -0.72 29.18
CA ALA A 219 2.58 -0.07 30.44
C ALA A 219 2.95 -1.07 31.55
N PHE A 220 2.40 -2.28 31.50
CA PHE A 220 2.75 -3.37 32.40
C PHE A 220 3.79 -4.34 31.83
N GLY A 221 4.37 -4.05 30.66
CA GLY A 221 5.27 -4.95 29.95
C GLY A 221 4.60 -6.29 29.73
N LYS A 222 3.45 -6.31 29.06
CA LYS A 222 2.72 -7.51 28.61
C LYS A 222 2.51 -7.47 27.10
N SER A 223 2.48 -8.65 26.48
CA SER A 223 2.22 -8.78 25.05
C SER A 223 0.72 -8.87 24.80
N ILE A 224 0.26 -8.33 23.67
CA ILE A 224 -1.12 -8.55 23.18
C ILE A 224 -1.44 -10.03 22.94
N LEU A 225 -0.41 -10.87 22.77
CA LEU A 225 -0.54 -12.33 22.59
C LEU A 225 -0.67 -13.11 23.90
N ASP A 226 -0.49 -12.50 25.07
CA ASP A 226 -0.68 -13.19 26.34
C ASP A 226 -2.15 -13.53 26.61
N VAL A 227 -3.07 -12.76 26.01
CA VAL A 227 -4.52 -12.92 26.12
C VAL A 227 -5.05 -14.15 25.35
N PRO A 228 -4.80 -14.32 24.03
CA PRO A 228 -5.28 -15.50 23.27
C PRO A 228 -4.49 -16.80 23.52
N ASN A 229 -3.53 -16.79 24.45
CA ASN A 229 -2.54 -17.87 24.64
C ASN A 229 -3.21 -19.20 25.06
N ALA A 230 -4.31 -19.17 25.81
CA ALA A 230 -5.03 -20.36 26.24
C ALA A 230 -5.67 -21.12 25.06
N GLU A 231 -6.35 -20.39 24.18
CA GLU A 231 -6.95 -20.94 22.96
C GLU A 231 -5.87 -21.45 22.00
N LEU A 232 -4.79 -20.70 21.78
CA LEU A 232 -3.68 -21.15 20.93
C LEU A 232 -3.04 -22.44 21.42
N ARG A 233 -2.80 -22.58 22.73
CA ARG A 233 -2.27 -23.81 23.35
C ARG A 233 -3.19 -25.01 23.14
N SER A 234 -4.50 -24.78 23.05
CA SER A 234 -5.46 -25.86 22.82
C SER A 234 -5.46 -26.37 21.37
N VAL A 235 -5.12 -25.51 20.41
CA VAL A 235 -5.12 -25.82 18.97
C VAL A 235 -3.77 -26.35 18.49
N ARG A 236 -2.67 -25.83 19.04
CA ARG A 236 -1.30 -26.15 18.62
C ARG A 236 -1.02 -27.66 18.52
N PRO A 237 -1.43 -28.54 19.45
CA PRO A 237 -1.16 -29.99 19.36
C PRO A 237 -1.83 -30.70 18.17
N GLU A 238 -2.72 -30.03 17.46
CA GLU A 238 -3.51 -30.61 16.36
C GLU A 238 -2.96 -30.30 14.98
N LEU A 239 -2.03 -29.35 14.94
CA LEU A 239 -1.25 -29.08 13.76
C LEU A 239 -0.17 -30.16 13.66
N PRO A 240 0.19 -30.59 12.44
CA PRO A 240 1.39 -31.38 12.25
C PRO A 240 2.61 -30.58 12.72
N VAL A 241 3.74 -31.24 12.93
CA VAL A 241 4.99 -30.61 13.42
C VAL A 241 5.34 -29.35 12.61
N GLU A 242 5.16 -29.42 11.30
CA GLU A 242 5.39 -28.29 10.41
C GLU A 242 4.42 -27.12 10.66
N GLY A 243 3.13 -27.40 10.87
CA GLY A 243 2.17 -26.36 11.22
C GLY A 243 2.43 -25.75 12.59
N GLN A 244 2.93 -26.52 13.56
CA GLN A 244 3.35 -25.97 14.85
C GLN A 244 4.51 -24.99 14.68
N ARG A 245 5.52 -25.35 13.87
CA ARG A 245 6.67 -24.49 13.57
C ARG A 245 6.22 -23.16 12.94
N ILE A 246 5.35 -23.22 11.93
CA ILE A 246 4.84 -22.03 11.25
C ILE A 246 4.08 -21.10 12.22
N VAL A 247 3.22 -21.65 13.09
CA VAL A 247 2.51 -20.84 14.09
C VAL A 247 3.49 -20.22 15.08
N ASP A 248 4.48 -20.96 15.56
CA ASP A 248 5.46 -20.44 16.52
C ASP A 248 6.27 -19.28 15.91
N GLU A 249 6.72 -19.42 14.66
CA GLU A 249 7.41 -18.36 13.91
C GLU A 249 6.51 -17.15 13.68
N HIS A 250 5.23 -17.39 13.37
CA HIS A 250 4.26 -16.32 13.17
C HIS A 250 4.03 -15.52 14.46
N LEU A 251 3.78 -16.18 15.59
CA LEU A 251 3.60 -15.53 16.89
C LEU A 251 4.88 -14.83 17.35
N GLN A 252 6.04 -15.42 17.08
CA GLN A 252 7.33 -14.81 17.36
C GLN A 252 7.52 -13.49 16.59
N SER A 253 7.13 -13.44 15.31
CA SER A 253 7.21 -12.20 14.51
C SER A 253 6.37 -11.06 15.07
N LEU A 254 5.22 -11.36 15.70
CA LEU A 254 4.40 -10.34 16.33
C LEU A 254 5.01 -9.83 17.64
N ARG A 255 5.63 -10.72 18.43
CA ARG A 255 6.38 -10.31 19.63
C ARG A 255 7.58 -9.44 19.26
N GLU A 256 8.27 -9.76 18.18
CA GLU A 256 9.38 -8.95 17.67
C GLU A 256 8.93 -7.59 17.15
N LEU A 257 7.72 -7.52 16.57
CA LEU A 257 7.09 -6.25 16.19
C LEU A 257 6.72 -5.42 17.43
N GLU A 258 6.15 -6.03 18.47
CA GLU A 258 5.91 -5.34 19.74
C GLU A 258 7.21 -4.82 20.35
N ALA A 259 8.27 -5.65 20.33
CA ALA A 259 9.57 -5.30 20.88
C ALA A 259 10.29 -4.21 20.10
N SER A 260 10.04 -4.07 18.79
CA SER A 260 10.70 -3.04 17.98
C SER A 260 10.20 -1.63 18.23
N PHE A 261 9.14 -1.47 19.03
CA PHE A 261 8.67 -0.17 19.48
C PHE A 261 9.36 0.33 20.77
N ALA A 262 10.12 -0.51 21.46
CA ALA A 262 10.88 -0.10 22.63
C ALA A 262 12.16 0.65 22.24
N ASP A 263 12.54 1.66 23.03
CA ASP A 263 13.81 2.40 22.85
C ASP A 263 15.02 1.45 22.91
N ASP A 264 14.98 0.48 23.82
CA ASP A 264 15.91 -0.64 23.91
C ASP A 264 15.14 -1.96 23.75
N PRO A 265 15.27 -2.68 22.62
CA PRO A 265 14.60 -3.95 22.43
C PRO A 265 15.16 -4.96 23.45
N PRO A 266 14.31 -5.57 24.28
CA PRO A 266 14.76 -6.52 25.28
C PRO A 266 15.29 -7.81 24.61
N PRO A 267 16.09 -8.62 25.32
CA PRO A 267 16.48 -9.95 24.86
C PRO A 267 15.29 -10.77 24.35
N VAL A 268 15.54 -11.67 23.39
CA VAL A 268 14.50 -12.56 22.84
C VAL A 268 13.77 -13.31 23.97
N GLY A 269 12.46 -13.09 24.09
CA GLY A 269 11.61 -13.71 25.10
C GLY A 269 11.36 -12.87 26.35
N GLU A 270 11.98 -11.69 26.46
CA GLU A 270 11.67 -10.67 27.46
C GLU A 270 10.66 -9.65 26.89
N ILE A 271 9.87 -9.06 27.79
CA ILE A 271 8.74 -8.22 27.40
C ILE A 271 9.20 -6.77 27.28
N PRO A 272 8.95 -6.10 26.14
CA PRO A 272 9.42 -4.73 25.92
C PRO A 272 8.76 -3.74 26.88
N PRO A 273 9.46 -2.64 27.24
CA PRO A 273 8.82 -1.50 27.88
C PRO A 273 7.75 -0.91 26.95
N ALA A 274 6.84 -0.12 27.52
CA ALA A 274 5.83 0.56 26.72
C ALA A 274 6.47 1.38 25.61
N PRO A 275 6.00 1.26 24.36
CA PRO A 275 6.41 2.12 23.27
C PRO A 275 6.32 3.59 23.65
N GLY A 276 7.43 4.32 23.48
CA GLY A 276 7.37 5.78 23.36
C GLY A 276 6.63 6.17 22.08
N GLU A 277 6.30 7.46 21.94
CA GLU A 277 5.88 8.00 20.64
C GLU A 277 7.09 8.00 19.69
N MET A 278 6.96 7.37 18.52
CA MET A 278 8.04 7.32 17.54
C MET A 278 8.19 8.71 16.91
N ASP A 279 9.42 9.22 16.84
CA ASP A 279 9.69 10.45 16.10
C ASP A 279 9.35 10.24 14.61
N THR A 280 8.32 10.93 14.13
CA THR A 280 7.87 10.87 12.73
C THR A 280 8.45 12.01 11.89
N SER A 281 9.42 12.76 12.40
CA SER A 281 10.06 13.85 11.67
C SER A 281 10.84 13.36 10.44
N PRO A 282 11.11 14.24 9.45
CA PRO A 282 11.90 13.88 8.27
C PRO A 282 13.27 13.27 8.55
N GLY A 283 13.89 13.60 9.68
CA GLY A 283 15.19 13.02 10.06
C GLY A 283 15.13 11.54 10.44
N ASN A 284 13.93 10.97 10.62
CA ASN A 284 13.72 9.60 11.07
C ASN A 284 12.91 8.75 10.08
N HIS A 285 12.74 9.22 8.83
CA HIS A 285 11.90 8.57 7.82
C HIS A 285 12.24 7.09 7.60
N GLU A 286 13.52 6.70 7.61
CA GLU A 286 13.95 5.33 7.40
C GLU A 286 13.48 4.38 8.51
N ASN A 287 13.62 4.81 9.77
CA ASN A 287 13.18 4.00 10.91
C ASN A 287 11.66 3.90 10.98
N VAL A 288 10.96 5.00 10.70
CA VAL A 288 9.49 5.03 10.62
C VAL A 288 9.01 4.10 9.50
N TRP A 289 9.64 4.15 8.33
CA TRP A 289 9.31 3.25 7.23
C TRP A 289 9.58 1.79 7.58
N SER A 290 10.73 1.50 8.20
CA SER A 290 11.06 0.13 8.63
C SER A 290 10.01 -0.42 9.61
N GLN A 291 9.51 0.43 10.51
CA GLN A 291 8.44 0.05 11.42
C GLN A 291 7.11 -0.17 10.68
N TRP A 292 6.78 0.68 9.70
CA TRP A 292 5.61 0.46 8.83
C TRP A 292 5.70 -0.85 8.04
N VAL A 293 6.87 -1.19 7.49
CA VAL A 293 7.08 -2.47 6.77
C VAL A 293 6.79 -3.66 7.68
N ARG A 294 7.24 -3.63 8.94
CA ARG A 294 6.95 -4.69 9.92
C ARG A 294 5.46 -4.81 10.22
N ILE A 295 4.76 -3.69 10.40
CA ILE A 295 3.30 -3.67 10.64
C ILE A 295 2.55 -4.19 9.42
N ILE A 296 2.92 -3.76 8.21
CA ILE A 296 2.30 -4.21 6.96
C ILE A 296 2.49 -5.71 6.79
N ASP A 297 3.71 -6.24 6.94
CA ASP A 297 3.99 -7.68 6.85
C ASP A 297 3.16 -8.46 7.87
N ALA A 298 3.13 -8.02 9.13
CA ALA A 298 2.34 -8.65 10.17
C ALA A 298 0.84 -8.62 9.83
N ALA A 299 0.29 -7.45 9.48
CA ALA A 299 -1.14 -7.28 9.21
C ALA A 299 -1.61 -8.20 8.06
N LEU A 300 -0.80 -8.35 7.01
CA LEU A 300 -1.08 -9.24 5.88
C LEU A 300 -0.91 -10.73 6.23
N ARG A 301 0.11 -11.11 7.01
CA ARG A 301 0.34 -12.52 7.40
C ARG A 301 -0.71 -13.03 8.38
N PHE A 302 -1.11 -12.19 9.33
CA PHE A 302 -2.16 -12.46 10.31
C PHE A 302 -3.58 -12.26 9.75
N ASP A 303 -3.72 -12.01 8.43
CA ASP A 303 -5.01 -11.75 7.74
C ASP A 303 -5.87 -10.72 8.50
N ARG A 304 -5.20 -9.72 9.11
CA ARG A 304 -5.87 -8.63 9.84
C ARG A 304 -6.55 -7.72 8.86
N THR A 305 -5.85 -7.40 7.78
CA THR A 305 -6.37 -6.77 6.59
C THR A 305 -5.76 -7.42 5.36
N ARG A 306 -6.37 -7.18 4.20
CA ARG A 306 -5.88 -7.61 2.88
C ARG A 306 -5.50 -6.45 1.98
N ILE A 307 -5.70 -5.22 2.48
CA ILE A 307 -5.62 -3.99 1.69
C ILE A 307 -4.82 -2.99 2.50
N VAL A 308 -3.76 -2.46 1.89
CA VAL A 308 -2.93 -1.42 2.48
C VAL A 308 -2.77 -0.31 1.45
N ASN A 309 -2.91 0.94 1.88
CA ASN A 309 -2.41 2.06 1.10
C ASN A 309 -1.32 2.81 1.88
N VAL A 310 -0.35 3.32 1.15
CA VAL A 310 0.81 4.02 1.67
C VAL A 310 1.01 5.28 0.86
N GLN A 311 1.08 6.42 1.54
CA GLN A 311 1.32 7.71 0.92
C GLN A 311 2.59 8.34 1.48
N PHE A 312 3.53 8.69 0.61
CA PHE A 312 4.69 9.49 0.97
C PHE A 312 4.36 10.97 0.76
N GLY A 313 4.25 11.74 1.86
CA GLY A 313 3.84 13.15 1.77
C GLY A 313 2.47 13.30 1.11
N GLY A 314 2.41 13.89 -0.07
CA GLY A 314 1.20 14.07 -0.86
C GLY A 314 1.49 14.83 -2.16
N THR A 315 0.54 15.58 -2.69
CA THR A 315 0.75 16.36 -3.92
C THR A 315 1.70 17.52 -3.68
N ALA A 316 2.58 17.81 -4.65
CA ALA A 316 3.62 18.84 -4.58
C ALA A 316 4.37 18.83 -3.24
N SER A 317 4.65 17.64 -2.72
CA SER A 317 5.13 17.50 -1.36
C SER A 317 6.51 18.09 -1.19
N ARG A 318 6.69 18.87 -0.12
CA ARG A 318 7.98 19.23 0.47
C ARG A 318 8.53 18.05 1.26
N PHE A 319 8.74 16.94 0.54
CA PHE A 319 9.23 15.70 1.10
C PHE A 319 10.75 15.79 1.26
N ASN A 320 11.17 16.15 2.47
CA ASN A 320 12.58 16.27 2.82
C ASN A 320 13.18 14.90 3.18
N ILE A 321 14.42 14.67 2.76
CA ILE A 321 15.18 13.45 3.02
C ILE A 321 16.58 13.84 3.53
N PRO A 322 16.71 14.23 4.81
CA PRO A 322 17.97 14.74 5.35
C PRO A 322 19.16 13.78 5.22
N SER A 323 18.91 12.47 5.21
CA SER A 323 19.94 11.42 5.06
C SER A 323 20.68 11.46 3.71
N LEU A 324 20.11 12.12 2.69
CA LEU A 324 20.81 12.36 1.43
C LEU A 324 21.94 13.40 1.55
N GLY A 325 21.97 14.18 2.63
CA GLY A 325 22.99 15.23 2.83
C GLY A 325 22.89 16.39 1.85
N LEU A 326 21.74 16.52 1.17
CA LEU A 326 21.47 17.55 0.18
C LEU A 326 21.03 18.86 0.86
N GLY A 327 21.53 19.99 0.34
CA GLY A 327 21.34 21.33 0.92
C GLY A 327 20.09 22.05 0.39
N PHE A 328 19.98 23.34 0.72
CA PHE A 328 18.98 24.23 0.13
C PHE A 328 19.35 24.59 -1.31
N VAL A 329 18.36 24.54 -2.22
CA VAL A 329 18.45 24.99 -3.61
C VAL A 329 17.39 26.05 -3.90
N GLY A 330 17.72 26.98 -4.80
CA GLY A 330 16.84 28.03 -5.27
C GLY A 330 17.10 29.41 -4.65
N GLU A 331 16.10 30.30 -4.76
CA GLU A 331 16.16 31.70 -4.39
C GLU A 331 15.28 32.01 -3.17
N SER A 332 15.74 32.91 -2.30
CA SER A 332 14.99 33.29 -1.10
C SER A 332 13.64 33.93 -1.46
N GLY A 333 12.54 33.32 -1.02
CA GLY A 333 11.17 33.82 -1.23
C GLY A 333 10.44 33.25 -2.45
N ASP A 334 11.12 32.43 -3.27
CA ASP A 334 10.49 31.65 -4.32
C ASP A 334 9.82 30.39 -3.75
N SER A 335 8.61 30.09 -4.22
CA SER A 335 7.86 28.93 -3.71
C SER A 335 8.49 27.61 -4.12
N ASN A 336 9.32 27.54 -5.15
CA ASN A 336 9.93 26.30 -5.63
C ASN A 336 11.32 26.04 -5.01
N SER A 337 11.73 26.86 -4.03
CA SER A 337 13.04 26.76 -3.39
C SER A 337 12.95 26.02 -2.05
N GLY A 338 13.98 25.26 -1.68
CA GLY A 338 13.93 24.37 -0.51
C GLY A 338 15.04 23.33 -0.46
N SER A 339 14.91 22.36 0.44
CA SER A 339 15.86 21.24 0.62
C SER A 339 15.19 19.86 0.40
N ASP A 340 14.02 19.88 -0.24
CA ASP A 340 13.14 18.74 -0.45
C ASP A 340 13.10 18.31 -1.92
N HIS A 341 12.58 17.12 -2.18
CA HIS A 341 12.51 16.55 -3.53
C HIS A 341 11.88 17.52 -4.54
N HIS A 342 10.74 18.14 -4.20
CA HIS A 342 10.05 19.08 -5.10
C HIS A 342 10.99 20.20 -5.56
N SER A 343 11.70 20.82 -4.62
CA SER A 343 12.61 21.92 -4.91
C SER A 343 13.76 21.51 -5.85
N TYR A 344 14.30 20.30 -5.68
CA TYR A 344 15.34 19.75 -6.56
C TYR A 344 14.84 19.51 -7.99
N THR A 345 13.56 19.15 -8.18
CA THR A 345 12.99 19.01 -9.54
C THR A 345 12.97 20.32 -10.34
N HIS A 346 13.05 21.47 -9.66
CA HIS A 346 13.12 22.79 -10.29
C HIS A 346 14.53 23.33 -10.46
N TRP A 347 15.40 23.12 -9.46
CA TRP A 347 16.65 23.86 -9.35
C TRP A 347 17.92 23.02 -9.58
N ASP A 348 17.84 21.70 -9.39
CA ASP A 348 19.02 20.83 -9.47
C ASP A 348 18.62 19.39 -9.86
N SER A 349 18.39 19.22 -11.16
CA SER A 349 17.94 17.96 -11.73
C SER A 349 18.97 16.82 -11.61
N ASP A 350 20.25 17.14 -11.50
CA ASP A 350 21.32 16.14 -11.46
C ASP A 350 21.27 15.31 -10.16
N ASN A 351 20.69 15.89 -9.09
CA ASN A 351 20.52 15.24 -7.80
C ASN A 351 19.16 14.55 -7.61
N VAL A 352 18.19 14.74 -8.52
CA VAL A 352 16.88 14.06 -8.44
C VAL A 352 16.98 12.52 -8.42
N PRO A 353 17.87 11.86 -9.18
CA PRO A 353 18.03 10.40 -9.09
C PRO A 353 18.37 9.88 -7.68
N HIS A 354 18.97 10.69 -6.80
CA HIS A 354 19.22 10.29 -5.41
C HIS A 354 17.92 10.17 -4.60
N PHE A 355 16.94 11.05 -4.84
CA PHE A 355 15.61 10.92 -4.25
C PHE A 355 14.90 9.66 -4.79
N MET A 356 14.99 9.43 -6.11
CA MET A 356 14.42 8.23 -6.73
C MET A 356 15.01 6.95 -6.13
N ASN A 357 16.34 6.91 -5.94
CA ASN A 357 17.04 5.79 -5.34
C ASN A 357 16.55 5.55 -3.91
N TRP A 358 16.43 6.61 -3.12
CA TRP A 358 15.92 6.51 -1.75
C TRP A 358 14.52 5.90 -1.69
N TYR A 359 13.58 6.33 -2.55
CA TYR A 359 12.25 5.71 -2.60
C TYR A 359 12.33 4.23 -3.03
N ALA A 360 13.18 3.92 -4.00
CA ALA A 360 13.39 2.55 -4.48
C ALA A 360 13.94 1.64 -3.37
N GLU A 361 14.85 2.13 -2.52
CA GLU A 361 15.35 1.39 -1.37
C GLU A 361 14.24 1.08 -0.35
N ARG A 362 13.36 2.06 -0.05
CA ARG A 362 12.22 1.85 0.85
C ARG A 362 11.28 0.79 0.28
N MET A 363 10.99 0.83 -1.02
CA MET A 363 10.16 -0.20 -1.65
C MET A 363 10.85 -1.57 -1.69
N ALA A 364 12.17 -1.61 -1.94
CA ALA A 364 12.94 -2.85 -1.90
C ALA A 364 12.89 -3.53 -0.51
N GLU A 365 12.89 -2.75 0.57
CA GLU A 365 12.70 -3.26 1.93
C GLU A 365 11.33 -3.92 2.12
N LEU A 366 10.26 -3.26 1.68
CA LEU A 366 8.89 -3.82 1.73
C LEU A 366 8.79 -5.10 0.89
N LEU A 367 9.26 -5.06 -0.35
CA LEU A 367 9.22 -6.18 -1.28
C LEU A 367 10.03 -7.37 -0.75
N GLY A 368 11.24 -7.13 -0.23
CA GLY A 368 12.08 -8.17 0.37
C GLY A 368 11.42 -8.81 1.59
N THR A 369 10.81 -8.00 2.45
CA THR A 369 10.08 -8.49 3.63
C THR A 369 8.87 -9.33 3.26
N MET A 370 8.08 -8.88 2.28
CA MET A 370 6.91 -9.62 1.77
C MET A 370 7.30 -10.92 1.07
N LYS A 371 8.40 -10.90 0.31
CA LYS A 371 8.90 -12.08 -0.42
C LYS A 371 9.43 -13.16 0.52
N ALA A 372 10.02 -12.75 1.65
CA ALA A 372 10.51 -13.63 2.73
C ALA A 372 11.45 -14.76 2.25
N GLU A 373 12.26 -14.49 1.22
CA GLU A 373 13.18 -15.48 0.66
C GLU A 373 14.13 -16.04 1.72
N GLY A 374 14.28 -17.36 1.75
CA GLY A 374 15.16 -18.06 2.68
C GLY A 374 14.67 -18.11 4.13
N SER A 375 13.52 -17.50 4.46
CA SER A 375 12.99 -17.50 5.83
C SER A 375 12.03 -18.66 6.11
N GLY A 376 11.66 -19.47 5.10
CA GLY A 376 10.66 -20.54 5.21
C GLY A 376 9.23 -20.05 5.47
N ARG A 377 9.02 -18.73 5.58
CA ARG A 377 7.70 -18.10 5.61
C ARG A 377 7.16 -18.01 4.18
N GLU A 378 5.85 -17.90 4.07
CA GLU A 378 5.19 -17.77 2.79
C GLU A 378 5.58 -16.48 2.06
N ASN A 379 5.81 -16.59 0.74
CA ASN A 379 6.02 -15.44 -0.14
C ASN A 379 4.69 -14.73 -0.38
N LEU A 380 4.50 -13.54 0.18
CA LEU A 380 3.25 -12.79 0.03
C LEU A 380 3.05 -12.22 -1.37
N LEU A 381 4.11 -12.06 -2.18
CA LEU A 381 4.01 -11.54 -3.55
C LEU A 381 3.40 -12.57 -4.51
N GLU A 382 3.47 -13.87 -4.20
CA GLU A 382 2.82 -14.91 -5.01
C GLU A 382 1.30 -14.74 -5.02
N ARG A 383 0.70 -14.36 -3.90
CA ARG A 383 -0.74 -14.11 -3.78
C ARG A 383 -1.09 -12.63 -3.58
N GLY A 384 -0.14 -11.74 -3.83
CA GLY A 384 -0.28 -10.31 -3.58
C GLY A 384 0.13 -9.46 -4.76
N VAL A 385 -0.11 -8.17 -4.64
CA VAL A 385 0.46 -7.12 -5.48
C VAL A 385 0.89 -5.93 -4.64
N VAL A 386 2.04 -5.37 -4.97
CA VAL A 386 2.45 -4.02 -4.56
C VAL A 386 2.44 -3.15 -5.81
N SER A 387 1.54 -2.17 -5.87
CA SER A 387 1.51 -1.15 -6.91
C SER A 387 2.26 0.08 -6.40
N VAL A 388 3.27 0.53 -7.15
CA VAL A 388 4.00 1.76 -6.87
C VAL A 388 3.66 2.76 -7.97
N GLY A 389 3.06 3.88 -7.60
CA GLY A 389 2.69 4.96 -8.50
C GLY A 389 3.28 6.28 -8.01
N MET A 390 3.75 7.09 -8.95
CA MET A 390 4.33 8.40 -8.65
C MET A 390 3.37 9.53 -9.04
N GLU A 391 3.46 10.70 -8.39
CA GLU A 391 2.57 11.84 -8.66
C GLU A 391 2.65 12.32 -10.11
N PHE A 392 3.85 12.50 -10.66
CA PHE A 392 4.02 12.87 -12.06
C PHE A 392 5.30 12.25 -12.65
N GLY A 393 5.47 12.36 -13.96
CA GLY A 393 6.68 11.92 -14.64
C GLY A 393 7.73 13.01 -14.55
N ARG A 394 7.79 13.89 -15.55
CA ARG A 394 8.78 14.98 -15.64
C ARG A 394 8.12 16.34 -15.84
N ASN A 395 8.76 17.41 -15.34
CA ASN A 395 8.36 18.81 -15.58
C ASN A 395 6.86 19.08 -15.33
N HIS A 396 6.30 18.57 -14.22
CA HIS A 396 4.88 18.77 -13.88
C HIS A 396 3.92 18.21 -14.94
N ASN A 397 4.31 17.10 -15.58
CA ASN A 397 3.52 16.43 -16.60
C ASN A 397 3.23 14.98 -16.18
N ALA A 398 1.97 14.59 -16.29
CA ALA A 398 1.47 13.24 -16.07
C ALA A 398 1.72 12.32 -17.27
N SER A 399 2.94 12.35 -17.79
CA SER A 399 3.44 11.50 -18.89
C SER A 399 4.79 10.94 -18.48
N ASP A 400 5.12 9.73 -18.93
CA ASP A 400 6.35 9.03 -18.57
C ASP A 400 6.54 8.91 -17.05
N MET A 401 5.47 8.53 -16.38
CA MET A 401 5.38 8.36 -14.93
C MET A 401 5.96 7.00 -14.52
N PRO A 402 6.82 6.93 -13.48
CA PRO A 402 7.18 5.66 -12.87
C PRO A 402 5.97 4.99 -12.25
N VAL A 403 5.50 3.91 -12.89
CA VAL A 403 4.47 3.02 -12.35
C VAL A 403 4.95 1.59 -12.49
N MET A 404 4.82 0.81 -11.43
CA MET A 404 5.31 -0.57 -11.34
C MET A 404 4.37 -1.41 -10.50
N LEU A 405 4.15 -2.66 -10.89
CA LEU A 405 3.52 -3.69 -10.05
C LEU A 405 4.56 -4.73 -9.65
N PHE A 406 4.43 -5.27 -8.45
CA PHE A 406 5.24 -6.41 -7.98
C PHE A 406 4.34 -7.49 -7.40
N GLY A 407 4.48 -8.72 -7.87
CA GLY A 407 3.67 -9.86 -7.47
C GLY A 407 2.70 -10.33 -8.55
N SER A 408 2.03 -11.45 -8.27
CA SER A 408 1.23 -12.17 -9.28
C SER A 408 -0.27 -12.28 -8.96
N LEU A 409 -0.72 -11.83 -7.78
CA LEU A 409 -2.13 -12.00 -7.33
C LEU A 409 -2.65 -13.45 -7.48
N GLY A 410 -1.82 -14.44 -7.16
CA GLY A 410 -2.16 -15.85 -7.29
C GLY A 410 -2.14 -16.32 -8.75
N GLY A 411 -1.19 -15.83 -9.53
CA GLY A 411 -1.09 -16.08 -10.96
C GLY A 411 -2.16 -15.38 -11.79
N PHE A 412 -2.83 -14.35 -11.27
CA PHE A 412 -3.75 -13.52 -12.06
C PHE A 412 -2.99 -12.52 -12.94
N LEU A 413 -1.86 -12.01 -12.44
CA LEU A 413 -0.94 -11.13 -13.18
C LEU A 413 0.25 -11.94 -13.69
N ARG A 414 0.80 -11.52 -14.84
CA ARG A 414 2.02 -12.08 -15.44
C ARG A 414 3.22 -11.17 -15.15
N PRO A 415 4.00 -11.39 -14.09
CA PRO A 415 5.21 -10.61 -13.82
C PRO A 415 6.36 -10.95 -14.79
N GLY A 416 7.47 -10.21 -14.69
CA GLY A 416 8.67 -10.37 -15.50
C GLY A 416 8.61 -9.67 -16.86
N GLN A 417 7.76 -8.64 -17.03
CA GLN A 417 7.55 -7.97 -18.31
C GLN A 417 7.57 -6.44 -18.21
N ARG A 418 8.13 -5.81 -19.25
CA ARG A 418 7.96 -4.38 -19.56
C ARG A 418 6.84 -4.21 -20.59
N ILE A 419 5.86 -3.38 -20.28
CA ILE A 419 4.70 -3.12 -21.14
C ILE A 419 4.73 -1.67 -21.60
N LEU A 420 4.53 -1.42 -22.89
CA LEU A 420 4.40 -0.07 -23.44
C LEU A 420 2.94 0.37 -23.37
N THR A 421 2.66 1.43 -22.62
CA THR A 421 1.31 1.99 -22.54
C THR A 421 1.06 3.09 -23.57
N GLY A 422 2.12 3.82 -23.96
CA GLY A 422 2.02 5.05 -24.77
C GLY A 422 1.60 6.24 -23.90
N ASN A 423 1.94 7.48 -24.28
CA ASN A 423 1.61 8.69 -23.48
C ASN A 423 0.30 9.40 -23.89
N GLY A 424 -0.43 8.85 -24.88
CA GLY A 424 -1.68 9.41 -25.39
C GLY A 424 -2.88 9.09 -24.50
N ILE A 425 -4.08 9.22 -25.07
CA ILE A 425 -5.31 8.82 -24.37
C ILE A 425 -5.38 7.31 -24.16
N GLU A 426 -4.72 6.52 -25.02
CA GLU A 426 -4.61 5.06 -24.86
C GLU A 426 -3.98 4.66 -23.52
N SER A 427 -3.07 5.48 -23.00
CA SER A 427 -2.46 5.27 -21.69
C SER A 427 -3.49 5.29 -20.57
N TYR A 428 -4.44 6.22 -20.64
CA TYR A 428 -5.48 6.36 -19.63
C TYR A 428 -6.52 5.23 -19.72
N HIS A 429 -6.82 4.76 -20.93
CA HIS A 429 -7.60 3.52 -21.13
C HIS A 429 -6.93 2.32 -20.46
N LYS A 430 -5.60 2.19 -20.62
CA LYS A 430 -4.80 1.16 -19.94
C LYS A 430 -4.73 1.36 -18.43
N HIS A 431 -4.70 2.61 -17.95
CA HIS A 431 -4.72 2.92 -16.53
C HIS A 431 -6.04 2.50 -15.85
N THR A 432 -7.20 2.85 -16.42
CA THR A 432 -8.48 2.40 -15.87
C THR A 432 -8.62 0.87 -15.94
N GLY A 433 -8.12 0.26 -17.01
CA GLY A 433 -8.03 -1.20 -17.14
C GLY A 433 -7.08 -1.86 -16.13
N LEU A 434 -5.99 -1.20 -15.74
CA LEU A 434 -5.09 -1.61 -14.66
C LEU A 434 -5.84 -1.62 -13.32
N LEU A 435 -6.55 -0.53 -12.98
CA LEU A 435 -7.30 -0.45 -11.73
C LEU A 435 -8.40 -1.53 -11.66
N LEU A 436 -9.13 -1.76 -12.75
CA LEU A 436 -10.07 -2.89 -12.84
C LEU A 436 -9.37 -4.25 -12.65
N ALA A 437 -8.21 -4.45 -13.29
CA ALA A 437 -7.46 -5.69 -13.15
C ALA A 437 -7.01 -5.92 -11.70
N LEU A 438 -6.60 -4.88 -10.98
CA LEU A 438 -6.28 -4.98 -9.54
C LEU A 438 -7.52 -5.38 -8.73
N ALA A 439 -8.68 -4.74 -8.96
CA ALA A 439 -9.92 -5.09 -8.26
C ALA A 439 -10.40 -6.52 -8.57
N HIS A 440 -10.33 -6.95 -9.84
CA HIS A 440 -10.69 -8.30 -10.28
C HIS A 440 -9.72 -9.33 -9.73
N GLY A 441 -8.43 -9.01 -9.72
CA GLY A 441 -7.38 -9.81 -9.11
C GLY A 441 -7.60 -9.97 -7.60
N MET A 442 -8.24 -9.01 -6.93
CA MET A 442 -8.68 -9.13 -5.53
C MET A 442 -10.05 -9.82 -5.39
N GLY A 443 -10.67 -10.26 -6.48
CA GLY A 443 -11.93 -11.00 -6.46
C GLY A 443 -13.20 -10.15 -6.50
N THR A 444 -13.08 -8.82 -6.68
CA THR A 444 -14.21 -7.90 -6.91
C THR A 444 -14.57 -7.88 -8.40
N THR A 445 -14.87 -9.05 -8.96
CA THR A 445 -15.11 -9.26 -10.41
C THR A 445 -16.42 -8.67 -10.92
N ARG A 446 -17.31 -8.24 -10.02
CA ARG A 446 -18.55 -7.52 -10.36
C ARG A 446 -18.30 -6.06 -10.75
N LEU A 447 -17.12 -5.52 -10.46
CA LEU A 447 -16.78 -4.15 -10.81
C LEU A 447 -16.58 -4.07 -12.33
N THR A 448 -17.49 -3.38 -13.02
CA THR A 448 -17.40 -3.21 -14.46
C THR A 448 -16.83 -1.86 -14.86
N GLU A 449 -16.83 -0.87 -13.97
CA GLU A 449 -16.43 0.51 -14.23
C GLU A 449 -15.68 1.13 -13.05
N ILE A 450 -14.66 1.95 -13.32
CA ILE A 450 -13.87 2.70 -12.34
C ILE A 450 -13.32 3.98 -12.98
N GLY A 451 -13.11 5.02 -12.17
CA GLY A 451 -12.54 6.27 -12.63
C GLY A 451 -13.60 7.27 -13.02
N ASN A 452 -13.54 7.75 -14.26
CA ASN A 452 -14.31 8.90 -14.67
C ASN A 452 -15.80 8.61 -14.84
N ARG A 453 -16.65 9.59 -14.50
CA ARG A 453 -18.12 9.50 -14.70
C ARG A 453 -18.57 9.21 -16.13
N ASN A 454 -17.73 9.53 -17.12
CA ASN A 454 -17.91 9.19 -18.52
C ASN A 454 -17.12 7.92 -18.88
N ALA A 455 -17.14 6.90 -18.01
CA ALA A 455 -16.40 5.65 -18.20
C ALA A 455 -16.59 5.03 -19.60
N GLY A 456 -17.77 5.15 -20.19
CA GLY A 456 -18.04 4.68 -21.56
C GLY A 456 -17.17 5.32 -22.68
N MET A 457 -16.55 6.49 -22.44
CA MET A 457 -15.59 7.10 -23.37
C MET A 457 -14.16 6.59 -23.15
N TYR A 458 -13.83 6.23 -21.91
CA TYR A 458 -12.44 6.04 -21.49
C TYR A 458 -12.08 4.62 -21.08
N GLN A 459 -13.05 3.76 -20.81
CA GLN A 459 -12.76 2.44 -20.31
C GLN A 459 -12.93 1.40 -21.42
N GLN A 460 -11.89 0.62 -21.67
CA GLN A 460 -11.86 -0.39 -22.74
C GLN A 460 -11.87 -1.83 -22.21
N GLY A 461 -12.23 -2.02 -20.94
CA GLY A 461 -12.20 -3.30 -20.24
C GLY A 461 -10.92 -3.48 -19.42
N LEU A 462 -10.56 -4.75 -19.16
CA LEU A 462 -9.34 -5.09 -18.45
C LEU A 462 -8.11 -4.77 -19.30
N PHE A 463 -7.00 -4.45 -18.63
CA PHE A 463 -5.72 -4.34 -19.30
C PHE A 463 -5.12 -5.74 -19.55
N GLU A 464 -5.56 -6.38 -20.65
CA GLU A 464 -5.26 -7.78 -21.00
C GLU A 464 -3.76 -8.12 -21.03
N GLU A 465 -2.89 -7.15 -21.38
CA GLU A 465 -1.43 -7.34 -21.41
C GLU A 465 -0.84 -7.68 -20.02
N LEU A 466 -1.55 -7.38 -18.93
CA LEU A 466 -1.15 -7.69 -17.56
C LEU A 466 -1.43 -9.12 -17.14
N LEU A 467 -2.44 -9.74 -17.75
CA LEU A 467 -3.06 -10.96 -17.25
C LEU A 467 -2.29 -12.21 -17.66
N ALA A 468 -2.28 -13.24 -16.82
CA ALA A 468 -1.55 -14.50 -17.03
C ALA A 468 -2.24 -15.49 -17.97
#